data_AF-A0A948Q3D5-F1
#
_entry.id   AF-A0A948Q3D5-F1
#
_cell.length_a   1.000
_cell.length_b   1.000
_cell.length_c   1.000
_cell.angle_alpha   90.00
_cell.angle_beta   90.00
_cell.angle_gamma   90.00
#
_symmetry.space_group_name_H-M   'P 1'
#
loop_
_entity.id
_entity.type
_entity.pdbx_description
1 polymer ?
#
loop_
_entity_poly.entity_id
_entity_poly.type
_entity_poly.pdbx_seq_one_letter_code
_entity_poly.pdbx_strand_id
1 'polypeptide(L)'
;SFQETTRVLTEAATRSKRDELRSLKENVIMGHLISAGTGMPEFKHLAVEEPAEEDNLILKGIEEHELAQAMAEIEIEEEEFDEEAEAAAEE
;
A
#
# COMPACT_ATOMS: atom_id res chain seq x y z
N SER A 1 20.68 -5.21 10.91
CA SER A 1 19.89 -6.12 11.77
C SER A 1 19.57 -7.50 11.17
N PHE A 2 19.86 -7.78 9.89
CA PHE A 2 19.78 -9.15 9.31
C PHE A 2 21.16 -9.81 9.13
N GLN A 3 22.19 -9.19 9.70
CA GLN A 3 23.56 -9.70 9.71
C GLN A 3 23.84 -10.34 11.07
N GLU A 4 24.92 -11.12 11.17
CA GLU A 4 25.41 -11.66 12.44
C GLU A 4 25.64 -10.55 13.47
N THR A 5 24.79 -10.51 14.48
CA THR A 5 24.76 -9.46 15.51
C THR A 5 26.07 -9.37 16.29
N THR A 6 26.62 -10.50 16.74
CA THR A 6 27.86 -10.52 17.54
C THR A 6 29.03 -9.91 16.78
N ARG A 7 29.21 -10.29 15.51
CA ARG A 7 30.31 -9.78 14.67
C ARG A 7 30.16 -8.28 14.42
N VAL A 8 28.96 -7.85 14.04
CA VAL A 8 28.69 -6.44 13.71
C VAL A 8 28.85 -5.53 14.93
N LEU A 9 28.35 -5.93 16.10
CA LEU A 9 28.49 -5.16 17.33
C LEU A 9 29.95 -5.05 17.80
N THR A 10 30.71 -6.14 17.70
CA THR A 10 32.14 -6.15 18.07
C THR A 10 32.95 -5.17 17.21
N GLU A 11 32.76 -5.20 15.89
CA GLU A 11 33.46 -4.30 14.97
C GLU A 11 33.08 -2.82 15.19
N ALA A 12 31.79 -2.54 15.41
CA ALA A 12 31.30 -1.21 15.70
C ALA A 12 31.88 -0.65 17.01
N ALA A 13 31.91 -1.45 18.08
CA ALA A 13 32.46 -1.06 19.37
C ALA A 13 33.96 -0.78 19.28
N THR A 14 34.72 -1.64 18.59
CA THR A 14 36.18 -1.50 18.43
C THR A 14 36.55 -0.21 17.68
N ARG A 15 35.71 0.19 16.71
CA ARG A 15 35.91 1.42 15.93
C ARG A 15 35.26 2.65 16.53
N SER A 16 34.63 2.55 17.71
CA SER A 16 33.83 3.62 18.30
C SER A 16 32.81 4.21 17.30
N LYS A 17 32.21 3.34 16.48
CA LYS A 17 31.29 3.75 15.42
C LYS A 17 30.02 4.29 16.05
N ARG A 18 29.55 5.45 15.57
CA ARG A 18 28.26 6.03 15.94
C ARG A 18 27.25 5.83 14.82
N ASP A 19 26.02 5.61 15.23
CA ASP A 19 24.86 5.57 14.35
C ASP A 19 24.14 6.91 14.44
N GLU A 20 23.83 7.51 13.30
CA GLU A 20 23.17 8.81 13.21
C GLU A 20 21.66 8.67 12.96
N LEU A 21 21.12 7.45 12.99
CA LEU A 21 19.69 7.15 12.84
C LEU A 21 19.08 7.73 11.57
N ARG A 22 19.85 7.73 10.47
CA ARG A 22 19.38 8.29 9.18
C ARG A 22 18.57 7.28 8.38
N SER A 23 18.73 5.99 8.64
CA SER A 23 18.05 4.97 7.85
C SER A 23 16.63 4.72 8.37
N LEU A 24 15.78 4.20 7.48
CA LEU A 24 14.43 3.78 7.82
C LEU A 24 14.45 2.71 8.92
N LYS A 25 15.36 1.74 8.82
CA LYS A 25 15.39 0.59 9.72
C LYS A 25 15.80 0.96 11.15
N GLU A 26 16.80 1.83 11.30
CA GLU A 26 17.24 2.31 12.62
C GLU A 26 16.12 3.06 13.33
N ASN A 27 15.41 3.95 12.62
CA ASN A 27 14.28 4.69 13.19
C ASN A 27 13.13 3.78 13.61
N VAL A 28 12.81 2.76 12.81
CA VAL A 28 11.80 1.74 13.19
C VAL A 28 12.20 1.03 14.49
N ILE A 29 13.46 0.61 14.62
CA ILE A 29 13.95 -0.11 15.81
C ILE A 29 13.89 0.78 17.07
N MET A 30 14.17 2.09 16.93
CA MET A 30 14.16 3.04 18.04
C MET A 30 12.75 3.55 18.40
N GLY A 31 11.73 3.28 17.56
CA GLY A 31 10.38 3.82 17.74
C GLY A 31 10.25 5.30 17.38
N HIS A 32 11.16 5.81 16.54
CA HIS A 32 11.07 7.16 15.98
C HIS A 32 10.22 7.18 14.71
N LEU A 33 9.76 8.37 14.32
CA LEU A 33 9.10 8.59 13.04
C LEU A 33 10.05 8.18 11.91
N ILE A 34 9.60 7.32 10.99
CA ILE A 34 10.42 6.82 9.89
C ILE A 34 10.76 7.95 8.91
N SER A 35 11.92 7.85 8.26
CA SER A 35 12.39 8.82 7.26
C SER A 35 11.71 8.61 5.89
N ALA A 36 10.38 8.47 5.86
CA ALA A 36 9.58 8.26 4.65
C ALA A 36 8.13 8.75 4.86
N GLY A 37 7.45 9.11 3.75
CA GLY A 37 6.06 9.57 3.77
C GLY A 37 5.88 10.78 4.69
N THR A 38 4.85 10.76 5.54
CA THR A 38 4.56 11.82 6.52
C THR A 38 5.70 12.06 7.53
N GLY A 39 6.65 11.14 7.63
CA GLY A 39 7.83 11.31 8.47
C GLY A 39 8.92 12.21 7.89
N MET A 40 8.86 12.53 6.59
CA MET A 40 9.79 13.49 5.98
C MET A 40 9.41 14.93 6.32
N PRO A 41 10.39 15.85 6.46
CA PRO A 41 10.13 17.25 6.79
C PRO A 41 9.17 17.94 5.82
N GLU A 42 9.25 17.60 4.54
CA GLU A 42 8.43 18.14 3.45
C GLU A 42 6.94 17.90 3.66
N PHE A 43 6.57 16.77 4.28
CA PHE A 43 5.18 16.38 4.49
C PHE A 43 4.65 16.69 5.90
N LYS A 44 5.47 17.25 6.80
CA LYS A 44 5.05 17.55 8.19
C LYS A 44 3.95 18.61 8.29
N HIS A 45 3.92 19.51 7.32
CA HIS A 45 2.98 20.64 7.30
C HIS A 45 2.08 20.60 6.05
N LEU A 46 2.04 19.47 5.36
CA LEU A 46 1.12 19.31 4.24
C LEU A 46 -0.31 19.29 4.79
N ALA A 47 -1.03 20.38 4.57
CA ALA A 47 -2.46 20.43 4.82
C ALA A 47 -3.17 19.71 3.67
N VAL A 48 -3.86 18.63 3.99
CA VAL A 48 -4.76 17.96 3.05
C VAL A 48 -6.09 18.70 3.14
N GLU A 49 -6.45 19.43 2.09
CA GLU A 49 -7.78 20.00 1.96
C GLU A 49 -8.75 18.87 1.64
N GLU A 50 -9.94 18.90 2.26
CA GLU A 50 -11.02 18.02 1.82
C GLU A 50 -11.36 18.38 0.37
N PRO A 51 -11.50 17.38 -0.52
CA PRO A 51 -11.95 17.64 -1.89
C PRO A 51 -13.27 18.42 -1.86
N ALA A 52 -13.45 19.34 -2.81
CA ALA A 52 -14.70 20.09 -2.90
C ALA A 52 -15.89 19.12 -2.98
N GLU A 53 -17.07 19.53 -2.52
CA GLU A 53 -18.27 18.67 -2.60
C GLU A 53 -18.52 18.20 -4.04
N GLU A 54 -18.21 19.04 -5.04
CA GLU A 54 -18.27 18.73 -6.46
C GLU A 54 -17.31 17.60 -6.86
N ASP A 55 -16.05 17.63 -6.38
CA ASP A 55 -15.06 16.59 -6.66
C ASP A 55 -15.47 15.26 -6.00
N ASN A 56 -16.04 15.30 -4.79
CA ASN A 56 -16.57 14.11 -4.12
C ASN A 56 -17.73 13.48 -4.87
N LEU A 57 -18.62 14.29 -5.44
CA LEU A 57 -19.73 13.82 -6.27
C LEU A 57 -19.21 13.15 -7.55
N ILE A 58 -18.17 13.72 -8.18
CA ILE A 58 -17.53 13.13 -9.35
C ILE A 58 -16.87 11.80 -8.99
N LEU A 59 -16.10 11.75 -7.90
CA LEU A 59 -15.43 10.53 -7.43
C LEU A 59 -16.44 9.41 -7.14
N LYS A 60 -17.52 9.71 -6.41
CA LYS A 60 -18.60 8.75 -6.15
C LYS A 60 -19.26 8.25 -7.44
N GLY A 61 -19.51 9.15 -8.40
CA GLY A 61 -20.10 8.77 -9.68
C GLY A 61 -19.19 7.84 -10.49
N ILE A 62 -17.86 8.04 -10.42
CA ILE A 62 -16.89 7.14 -11.04
C ILE A 62 -16.88 5.78 -10.33
N GLU A 63 -16.83 5.76 -8.99
CA GLU A 63 -16.85 4.51 -8.21
C GLU A 63 -18.13 3.70 -8.47
N GLU A 64 -19.30 4.34 -8.50
CA GLU A 64 -20.59 3.71 -8.82
C GLU A 64 -20.59 3.12 -10.23
N HIS A 65 -20.01 3.82 -11.20
CA HIS A 65 -19.92 3.35 -12.58
C HIS A 65 -18.96 2.16 -12.72
N GLU A 66 -17.79 2.19 -12.08
CA GLU A 66 -16.83 1.09 -12.07
C GLU A 66 -17.45 -0.17 -11.43
N LEU A 67 -18.19 -0.01 -10.33
CA LEU A 67 -18.91 -1.11 -9.68
C LEU A 67 -19.97 -1.71 -10.60
N ALA A 68 -20.76 -0.87 -11.28
CA ALA A 68 -21.78 -1.33 -12.21
C ALA A 68 -21.18 -2.08 -13.42
N GLN A 69 -20.04 -1.64 -13.94
CA GLN A 69 -19.33 -2.34 -15.02
C GLN A 69 -18.80 -3.69 -14.56
N ALA A 70 -18.16 -3.75 -13.37
CA ALA A 70 -17.67 -5.00 -12.82
C ALA A 70 -18.79 -6.00 -12.56
N MET A 71 -19.96 -5.54 -12.08
CA MET A 71 -21.13 -6.40 -11.91
C MET A 71 -21.67 -6.92 -13.24
N ALA A 72 -21.75 -6.09 -14.28
CA ALA A 72 -22.19 -6.51 -15.59
C ALA A 72 -21.22 -7.50 -16.26
N GLU A 73 -19.91 -7.34 -16.06
CA GLU A 73 -18.90 -8.30 -16.53
C GLU A 73 -19.07 -9.66 -15.84
N ILE A 74 -19.31 -9.68 -14.53
CA ILE A 74 -19.58 -10.92 -13.78
C ILE A 74 -20.87 -11.59 -14.26
N GLU A 75 -21.94 -10.83 -14.50
CA GLU A 75 -23.21 -11.38 -15.03
C GLU A 75 -23.00 -12.03 -16.40
N ILE A 76 -22.21 -11.43 -17.29
CA ILE A 76 -21.88 -12.00 -18.59
C ILE A 76 -21.05 -13.29 -18.43
N GLU A 77 -20.06 -13.31 -17.54
CA GLU A 77 -19.26 -14.51 -17.26
C GLU A 77 -20.10 -15.66 -16.66
N GLU A 78 -21.08 -15.34 -15.79
CA GLU A 78 -21.99 -16.33 -15.22
C GLU A 78 -22.93 -16.93 -16.29
N GLU A 79 -23.49 -16.10 -17.17
CA GLU A 79 -24.34 -16.57 -18.28
C GLU A 79 -23.55 -17.44 -19.27
N GLU A 80 -22.32 -17.06 -19.65
CA GLU A 80 -21.47 -17.89 -20.51
C GLU A 80 -21.11 -19.24 -19.87
N PHE A 81 -20.86 -19.26 -18.55
CA PHE A 81 -20.56 -20.49 -17.82
C PHE A 81 -21.77 -21.44 -17.76
N ASP A 82 -22.97 -20.90 -17.53
CA ASP A 82 -24.20 -21.69 -17.50
C ASP A 82 -24.54 -22.26 -18.89
N GLU A 83 -24.33 -21.49 -19.98
CA GLU A 83 -24.49 -21.97 -21.36
C GLU A 83 -23.48 -23.08 -21.71
N GLU A 84 -22.21 -22.96 -21.30
CA GLU A 84 -21.21 -24.02 -21.49
C GLU A 84 -21.56 -25.29 -20.71
N ALA A 85 -22.09 -25.15 -19.49
CA ALA A 85 -22.50 -26.28 -18.66
C ALA A 85 -23.72 -27.03 -19.22
N GLU A 86 -24.71 -26.31 -19.78
CA GLU A 86 -25.84 -26.92 -20.48
C GLU A 86 -25.40 -27.64 -21.75
N ALA A 87 -24.52 -27.03 -22.56
CA ALA A 87 -24.00 -27.63 -23.78
C ALA A 87 -23.20 -28.92 -23.52
N ALA A 88 -22.46 -29.00 -22.40
CA ALA A 88 -21.72 -30.20 -22.00
C ALA A 88 -22.61 -31.33 -21.43
N ALA A 89 -23.84 -31.03 -21.03
CA ALA A 89 -24.80 -32.01 -20.49
C ALA A 89 -25.64 -32.70 -21.58
N GLU A 90 -25.70 -32.14 -22.80
CA GLU A 90 -26.40 -32.71 -23.95
C GLU A 90 -25.55 -33.67 -24.83
N GLU A 91 -24.27 -33.89 -24.52
CA GLU A 91 -23.37 -34.88 -25.17
C GLU A 91 -23.23 -36.19 -24.36
#